data_AF-W2N0Y1-F1
#
_entry.id   AF-W2N0Y1-F1
#
_cell.length_a   1.000
_cell.length_b   1.000
_cell.length_c   1.000
_cell.angle_alpha   90.00
_cell.angle_beta   90.00
_cell.angle_gamma   90.00
#
_symmetry.space_group_name_H-M   'P 1'
#
loop_
_entity.id
_entity.type
_entity.pdbx_description
1 polymer ?
#
loop_
_entity_poly.entity_id
_entity_poly.type
_entity_poly.pdbx_seq_one_letter_code
_entity_poly.pdbx_strand_id
1 'polypeptide(L)'
;FKMSTRLTYKPTRRTKQGVELFDSADSTTIPFAFEDTSRAISLLMMTDPDMIHYNQQDQEPKDVATVTYNVKCPLERGEVAELKVYAAVGKVEKTDRVVFVWRSLTEGQDDLVGYHTDETGWLVVRPQQIGKCPSTVLESYVRFIPMSIGATAGTRVDTDRFAKVVAKTGEEEVDEMMRMLEKMLLGDDQLDPNACSAS
;
A
#
# COMPACT_ATOMS: atom_id res chain seq x y z
N PHE A 1 9.91 4.23 21.89
CA PHE A 1 9.82 5.37 20.95
C PHE A 1 8.61 5.12 20.07
N LYS A 2 7.81 6.13 19.71
CA LYS A 2 6.68 5.97 18.78
C LYS A 2 6.81 7.00 17.67
N MET A 3 6.69 6.59 16.41
CA MET A 3 6.75 7.52 15.28
C MET A 3 5.56 8.49 15.34
N SER A 4 5.86 9.79 15.45
CA SER A 4 4.87 10.85 15.66
C SER A 4 4.03 11.17 14.43
N THR A 5 4.51 10.80 13.24
CA THR A 5 3.86 11.10 11.96
C THR A 5 4.03 9.89 11.04
N ARG A 6 2.95 9.50 10.38
CA ARG A 6 2.90 8.36 9.47
C ARG A 6 2.43 8.83 8.11
N LEU A 7 2.90 8.14 7.07
CA LEU A 7 2.36 8.30 5.73
C LEU A 7 0.87 7.93 5.79
N THR A 8 0.04 8.70 5.12
CA THR A 8 -1.40 8.50 5.06
C THR A 8 -1.84 8.29 3.62
N TYR A 9 -2.87 7.46 3.46
CA TYR A 9 -3.55 7.26 2.19
C TYR A 9 -4.99 7.70 2.32
N LYS A 10 -5.32 8.82 1.66
CA LYS A 10 -6.65 9.44 1.70
C LYS A 10 -7.04 9.87 0.29
N PRO A 11 -7.47 8.92 -0.55
CA PRO A 11 -7.78 9.19 -1.93
C PRO A 11 -8.94 10.19 -2.06
N THR A 12 -8.72 11.25 -2.83
CA THR A 12 -9.73 12.26 -3.15
C THR A 12 -10.30 12.03 -4.55
N ARG A 13 -11.63 12.08 -4.69
CA ARG A 13 -12.29 11.94 -5.99
C ARG A 13 -12.02 13.18 -6.84
N ARG A 14 -11.62 12.96 -8.09
CA ARG A 14 -11.46 14.01 -9.12
C ARG A 14 -12.03 13.53 -10.45
N THR A 15 -12.39 14.49 -11.30
CA THR A 15 -12.74 14.22 -12.69
C THR A 15 -11.72 14.88 -13.61
N LYS A 16 -11.13 14.11 -14.52
CA LYS A 16 -10.18 14.61 -15.52
C LYS A 16 -10.60 14.09 -16.89
N GLN A 17 -10.86 15.00 -17.82
CA GLN A 17 -11.24 14.67 -19.20
C GLN A 17 -12.43 13.68 -19.30
N GLY A 18 -13.40 13.81 -18.38
CA GLY A 18 -14.58 12.94 -18.33
C GLY A 18 -14.38 11.59 -17.63
N VAL A 19 -13.18 11.28 -17.15
CA VAL A 19 -12.89 10.08 -16.35
C VAL A 19 -12.87 10.44 -14.87
N GLU A 20 -13.63 9.71 -14.06
CA GLU A 20 -13.55 9.77 -12.60
C GLU A 20 -12.31 8.98 -12.12
N LEU A 21 -11.48 9.61 -11.31
CA LEU A 21 -10.28 9.02 -10.72
C LEU A 21 -10.18 9.42 -9.26
N PHE A 22 -9.38 8.67 -8.51
CA PHE A 22 -9.10 8.92 -7.12
C PHE A 22 -7.59 9.06 -6.95
N ASP A 23 -7.14 10.13 -6.30
CA ASP A 23 -5.72 10.34 -6.04
C ASP A 23 -5.41 10.65 -4.58
N SER A 24 -4.34 10.07 -4.08
CA SER A 24 -3.75 10.35 -2.78
C SER A 24 -2.30 10.76 -2.97
N ALA A 25 -1.89 11.84 -2.32
CA ALA A 25 -0.51 12.30 -2.29
C ALA A 25 -0.17 12.66 -0.85
N ASP A 26 0.92 12.14 -0.32
CA ASP A 26 1.34 12.46 1.04
C ASP A 26 2.87 12.43 1.19
N SER A 27 3.36 13.06 2.25
CA SER A 27 4.77 13.01 2.62
C SER A 27 4.93 13.01 4.13
N THR A 28 5.89 12.22 4.61
CA THR A 28 6.23 12.14 6.03
C THR A 28 7.74 12.04 6.24
N THR A 29 8.21 12.49 7.40
CA THR A 29 9.60 12.32 7.83
C THR A 29 9.69 11.17 8.83
N ILE A 30 10.58 10.22 8.51
CA ILE A 30 10.96 9.09 9.33
C ILE A 30 12.23 9.48 10.10
N PRO A 31 12.23 9.44 11.45
CA PRO A 31 13.35 9.84 12.28
C PRO A 31 14.43 8.75 12.39
N PHE A 32 14.74 8.10 11.26
CA PHE A 32 15.74 7.05 11.13
C PHE A 32 16.61 7.28 9.89
N ALA A 33 17.80 6.68 9.88
CA ALA A 33 18.73 6.79 8.78
C ALA A 33 18.16 6.23 7.47
N PHE A 34 18.64 6.78 6.35
CA PHE A 34 18.17 6.44 5.01
C PHE A 34 18.41 4.97 4.68
N GLU A 35 19.55 4.42 5.07
CA GLU A 35 19.94 3.05 4.78
C GLU A 35 19.02 2.03 5.47
N ASP A 36 18.73 2.26 6.76
CA ASP A 36 17.84 1.39 7.53
C ASP A 36 16.39 1.50 7.07
N THR A 37 15.91 2.72 6.83
CA THR A 37 14.55 2.98 6.34
C THR A 37 14.35 2.38 4.94
N SER A 38 15.32 2.57 4.04
CA SER A 38 15.25 2.05 2.67
C SER A 38 15.28 0.53 2.64
N ARG A 39 16.08 -0.11 3.49
CA ARG A 39 16.11 -1.57 3.63
C ARG A 39 14.76 -2.10 4.11
N ALA A 40 14.19 -1.50 5.16
CA ALA A 40 12.90 -1.93 5.70
C ALA A 40 11.75 -1.73 4.71
N ILE A 41 11.65 -0.56 4.07
CA ILE A 41 10.65 -0.30 3.02
C ILE A 41 10.84 -1.25 1.83
N SER A 42 12.08 -1.52 1.41
CA SER A 42 12.33 -2.47 0.31
C SER A 42 11.80 -3.86 0.61
N LEU A 43 11.92 -4.33 1.85
CA LEU A 43 11.33 -5.61 2.26
C LEU A 43 9.80 -5.54 2.17
N LEU A 44 9.18 -4.52 2.77
CA LEU A 44 7.72 -4.39 2.80
C LEU A 44 7.10 -4.26 1.40
N MET A 45 7.78 -3.58 0.48
CA MET A 45 7.26 -3.32 -0.88
C MET A 45 7.52 -4.46 -1.87
N MET A 46 8.56 -5.28 -1.64
CA MET A 46 9.01 -6.28 -2.62
C MET A 46 8.74 -7.72 -2.18
N THR A 47 8.32 -7.93 -0.95
CA THR A 47 7.91 -9.24 -0.43
C THR A 47 6.40 -9.42 -0.62
N ASP A 48 6.02 -10.63 -1.04
CA ASP A 48 4.61 -11.03 -1.09
C ASP A 48 3.98 -10.87 0.31
N PRO A 49 2.85 -10.15 0.48
CA PRO A 49 2.19 -9.96 1.76
C PRO A 49 2.00 -11.25 2.56
N ASP A 50 1.68 -12.36 1.89
CA ASP A 50 1.48 -13.67 2.54
C ASP A 50 2.81 -14.29 3.04
N MET A 51 3.94 -13.79 2.54
CA MET A 51 5.29 -14.29 2.83
C MET A 51 6.11 -13.36 3.75
N ILE A 52 5.60 -12.18 4.12
CA ILE A 52 6.28 -11.21 5.00
C ILE A 52 6.61 -11.85 6.36
N HIS A 53 5.83 -12.84 6.81
CA HIS A 53 6.03 -13.53 8.09
C HIS A 53 7.07 -14.67 8.07
N TYR A 54 7.56 -15.08 6.90
CA TYR A 54 8.55 -16.14 6.78
C TYR A 54 9.94 -15.53 6.61
N ASN A 55 10.83 -15.68 7.60
CA ASN A 55 12.21 -15.18 7.63
C ASN A 55 12.91 -15.18 6.26
N GLN A 56 12.99 -14.01 5.61
CA GLN A 56 13.61 -13.84 4.28
C GLN A 56 15.04 -13.33 4.38
N GLN A 57 15.91 -14.08 5.07
CA GLN A 57 17.30 -13.66 5.27
C GLN A 57 18.20 -13.94 4.05
N ASP A 58 17.72 -14.68 3.03
CA ASP A 58 18.55 -15.23 1.94
C ASP A 58 18.06 -14.93 0.50
N GLN A 59 17.13 -14.01 0.28
CA GLN A 59 16.70 -13.66 -1.09
C GLN A 59 17.49 -12.47 -1.64
N GLU A 60 18.15 -12.67 -2.79
CA GLU A 60 18.79 -11.62 -3.56
C GLU A 60 17.76 -10.52 -3.91
N PRO A 61 18.09 -9.22 -3.79
CA PRO A 61 17.13 -8.16 -4.02
C PRO A 61 16.61 -8.22 -5.46
N LYS A 62 15.33 -8.52 -5.64
CA LYS A 62 14.67 -8.41 -6.94
C LYS A 62 14.38 -6.94 -7.22
N ASP A 63 14.68 -6.50 -8.43
CA ASP A 63 14.28 -5.16 -8.91
C ASP A 63 12.80 -5.11 -9.29
N VAL A 64 12.16 -6.27 -9.49
CA VAL A 64 10.72 -6.38 -9.82
C VAL A 64 10.09 -7.50 -8.99
N ALA A 65 8.94 -7.20 -8.40
CA ALA A 65 8.08 -8.15 -7.72
C ALA A 65 6.71 -8.18 -8.38
N THR A 66 6.11 -9.36 -8.50
CA THR A 66 4.72 -9.54 -8.93
C THR A 66 4.01 -10.36 -7.88
N VAL A 67 2.89 -9.84 -7.38
CA VAL A 67 2.13 -10.46 -6.30
C VAL A 67 0.67 -10.59 -6.69
N THR A 68 0.03 -11.62 -6.17
CA THR A 68 -1.42 -11.80 -6.30
C THR A 68 -1.94 -12.27 -4.95
N TYR A 69 -2.81 -11.47 -4.34
CA TYR A 69 -3.29 -11.74 -2.99
C TYR A 69 -4.77 -11.35 -2.88
N ASN A 70 -5.44 -11.89 -1.88
CA ASN A 70 -6.83 -11.57 -1.58
C ASN A 70 -6.88 -10.65 -0.37
N VAL A 71 -7.77 -9.67 -0.41
CA VAL A 71 -7.98 -8.73 0.70
C VAL A 71 -9.42 -8.81 1.16
N LYS A 72 -9.58 -8.82 2.48
CA LYS A 72 -10.90 -8.74 3.13
C LYS A 72 -11.02 -7.37 3.77
N CYS A 73 -12.03 -6.61 3.37
CA CYS A 73 -12.33 -5.31 3.94
C CYS A 73 -13.60 -5.40 4.80
N PRO A 74 -13.49 -5.30 6.13
CA PRO A 74 -14.66 -5.21 6.99
C PRO A 74 -15.45 -3.94 6.69
N LEU A 75 -16.75 -4.05 6.46
CA LEU A 75 -17.66 -2.94 6.20
C LEU A 75 -18.58 -2.69 7.41
N GLU A 76 -19.38 -1.63 7.33
CA GLU A 76 -20.39 -1.34 8.35
C GLU A 76 -21.38 -2.51 8.48
N ARG A 77 -21.95 -2.69 9.68
CA ARG A 77 -22.93 -3.74 10.00
C ARG A 77 -22.41 -5.19 9.86
N GLY A 78 -21.09 -5.39 9.85
CA GLY A 78 -20.48 -6.72 9.85
C GLY A 78 -20.45 -7.40 8.48
N GLU A 79 -20.79 -6.67 7.42
CA GLU A 79 -20.53 -7.09 6.04
C GLU A 79 -19.00 -7.14 5.81
N VAL A 80 -18.52 -8.06 4.96
CA VAL A 80 -17.11 -8.13 4.55
C VAL A 80 -17.07 -8.14 3.04
N ALA A 81 -16.34 -7.19 2.45
CA ALA A 81 -16.06 -7.21 1.02
C ALA A 81 -14.77 -7.96 0.76
N GLU A 82 -14.76 -8.78 -0.29
CA GLU A 82 -13.58 -9.50 -0.75
C GLU A 82 -13.09 -8.89 -2.07
N LEU A 83 -11.77 -8.66 -2.13
CA LEU A 83 -11.08 -8.13 -3.28
C LEU A 83 -9.93 -9.06 -3.65
N LYS A 84 -9.62 -9.13 -4.93
CA LYS A 84 -8.42 -9.81 -5.42
C LYS A 84 -7.52 -8.81 -6.10
N VAL A 85 -6.29 -8.68 -5.62
CA VAL A 85 -5.30 -7.70 -6.10
C VAL A 85 -4.23 -8.42 -6.90
N TYR A 86 -3.90 -7.86 -8.05
CA TYR A 86 -2.76 -8.26 -8.87
C TYR A 86 -1.85 -7.05 -8.98
N ALA A 87 -0.62 -7.12 -8.48
CA ALA A 87 0.30 -6.00 -8.49
C ALA A 87 1.65 -6.37 -9.09
N ALA A 88 2.25 -5.42 -9.80
CA ALA A 88 3.63 -5.45 -10.21
C ALA A 88 4.33 -4.21 -9.65
N VAL A 89 5.40 -4.42 -8.88
CA VAL A 89 6.19 -3.38 -8.22
C VAL A 89 7.60 -3.43 -8.78
N GLY A 90 8.12 -2.29 -9.23
CA GLY A 90 9.52 -2.11 -9.62
C GLY A 90 10.24 -1.21 -8.62
N LYS A 91 11.47 -1.60 -8.25
CA LYS A 91 12.39 -0.82 -7.42
C LYS A 91 13.50 -0.23 -8.29
N VAL A 92 13.77 1.06 -8.13
CA VAL A 92 14.90 1.75 -8.74
C VAL A 92 15.74 2.38 -7.63
N GLU A 93 16.98 1.90 -7.51
CA GLU A 93 17.91 2.32 -6.47
C GLU A 93 18.99 3.25 -7.04
N LYS A 94 19.27 4.34 -6.32
CA LYS A 94 20.34 5.32 -6.58
C LYS A 94 21.00 5.67 -5.25
N THR A 95 22.16 6.33 -5.31
CA THR A 95 22.93 6.70 -4.12
C THR A 95 22.15 7.53 -3.10
N ASP A 96 21.24 8.39 -3.55
CA ASP A 96 20.51 9.36 -2.72
C ASP A 96 18.99 9.15 -2.72
N ARG A 97 18.51 8.03 -3.27
CA ARG A 97 17.06 7.74 -3.34
C ARG A 97 16.78 6.28 -3.68
N VAL A 98 15.67 5.79 -3.16
CA VAL A 98 15.01 4.57 -3.66
C VAL A 98 13.62 4.95 -4.14
N VAL A 99 13.24 4.47 -5.32
CA VAL A 99 11.93 4.72 -5.92
C VAL A 99 11.24 3.40 -6.17
N PHE A 100 10.03 3.26 -5.64
CA PHE A 100 9.12 2.18 -5.98
C PHE A 100 8.08 2.73 -6.93
N VAL A 101 7.81 2.00 -8.00
CA VAL A 101 6.73 2.30 -8.95
C VAL A 101 5.91 1.04 -9.11
N TRP A 102 4.59 1.16 -9.05
CA TRP A 102 3.73 0.00 -9.23
C TRP A 102 2.55 0.28 -10.14
N ARG A 103 2.00 -0.82 -10.64
CA ARG A 103 0.69 -0.90 -11.24
C ARG A 103 -0.05 -2.08 -10.65
N SER A 104 -1.32 -1.88 -10.32
CA SER A 104 -2.18 -2.93 -9.79
C SER A 104 -3.56 -2.92 -10.45
N LEU A 105 -4.12 -4.12 -10.57
CA LEU A 105 -5.52 -4.36 -10.91
C LEU A 105 -6.19 -4.95 -9.68
N THR A 106 -7.31 -4.38 -9.27
CA THR A 106 -8.11 -4.95 -8.17
C THR A 106 -9.46 -5.38 -8.70
N GLU A 107 -9.84 -6.62 -8.47
CA GLU A 107 -11.11 -7.23 -8.86
C GLU A 107 -12.02 -7.36 -7.63
N GLY A 108 -13.26 -6.87 -7.74
CA GLY A 108 -14.29 -7.15 -6.76
C GLY A 108 -14.76 -8.61 -6.85
N GLN A 109 -14.96 -9.25 -5.70
CA GLN A 109 -15.54 -10.59 -5.58
C GLN A 109 -17.00 -10.54 -5.10
N ASP A 110 -17.69 -11.67 -5.12
CA ASP A 110 -19.09 -11.82 -4.69
C ASP A 110 -20.05 -10.75 -5.25
N ASP A 111 -20.59 -9.88 -4.40
CA ASP A 111 -21.53 -8.83 -4.77
C ASP A 111 -20.85 -7.62 -5.46
N LEU A 112 -19.52 -7.65 -5.58
CA LEU A 112 -18.69 -6.70 -6.31
C LEU A 112 -18.14 -7.29 -7.64
N VAL A 113 -18.58 -8.48 -8.06
CA VAL A 113 -18.18 -9.06 -9.35
C VAL A 113 -18.48 -8.11 -10.51
N GLY A 114 -17.49 -7.93 -11.39
CA GLY A 114 -17.57 -7.05 -12.55
C GLY A 114 -17.02 -5.64 -12.31
N TYR A 115 -16.73 -5.27 -11.05
CA TYR A 115 -16.02 -4.02 -10.72
C TYR A 115 -14.52 -4.24 -10.61
N HIS A 116 -13.77 -3.29 -11.16
CA HIS A 116 -12.32 -3.34 -11.25
C HIS A 116 -11.72 -1.97 -10.95
N THR A 117 -10.49 -1.92 -10.46
CA THR A 117 -9.68 -0.69 -10.48
C THR A 117 -8.38 -0.89 -11.22
N ASP A 118 -8.01 0.09 -12.05
CA ASP A 118 -6.63 0.25 -12.53
C ASP A 118 -5.93 1.28 -11.65
N GLU A 119 -4.94 0.82 -10.89
CA GLU A 119 -4.15 1.65 -9.99
C GLU A 119 -2.71 1.79 -10.48
N THR A 120 -2.16 2.98 -10.32
CA THR A 120 -0.75 3.29 -10.51
C THR A 120 -0.27 4.13 -9.34
N GLY A 121 0.94 3.87 -8.87
CA GLY A 121 1.51 4.62 -7.77
C GLY A 121 3.03 4.61 -7.75
N TRP A 122 3.56 5.48 -6.91
CA TRP A 122 4.96 5.50 -6.57
C TRP A 122 5.19 5.88 -5.10
N LEU A 123 6.32 5.42 -4.57
CA LEU A 123 6.85 5.76 -3.26
C LEU A 123 8.32 6.12 -3.44
N VAL A 124 8.70 7.28 -2.92
CA VAL A 124 10.07 7.79 -2.99
C VAL A 124 10.62 7.86 -1.57
N VAL A 125 11.79 7.26 -1.37
CA VAL A 125 12.57 7.27 -0.13
C VAL A 125 13.81 8.12 -0.37
N ARG A 126 14.04 9.16 0.43
CA ARG A 126 15.20 10.07 0.27
C ARG A 126 15.83 10.41 1.62
N PRO A 127 17.18 10.53 1.70
CA PRO A 127 17.82 11.02 2.90
C PRO A 127 17.42 12.47 3.18
N GLN A 128 17.27 12.79 4.45
CA GLN A 128 17.05 14.14 4.95
C GLN A 128 17.92 14.35 6.19
N GLN A 129 18.39 15.57 6.40
CA GLN A 129 19.08 15.94 7.63
C GLN A 129 18.28 17.01 8.37
N ILE A 130 17.84 16.71 9.59
CA ILE A 130 17.19 17.67 10.47
C ILE A 130 18.20 18.05 11.56
N GLY A 131 18.87 19.20 11.36
CA GLY A 131 19.99 19.63 12.20
C GLY A 131 21.18 18.67 12.06
N LYS A 132 21.49 17.93 13.12
CA LYS A 132 22.54 16.89 13.12
C LYS A 132 21.99 15.46 13.11
N CYS A 133 20.67 15.30 13.15
CA CYS A 133 20.05 13.99 13.20
C CYS A 133 19.77 13.49 11.77
N PRO A 134 20.21 12.27 11.42
CA PRO A 134 19.81 11.64 10.17
C PRO A 134 18.30 11.36 10.22
N SER A 135 17.64 11.59 9.10
CA SER A 135 16.21 11.35 8.90
C SER A 135 15.97 10.93 7.45
N THR A 136 14.77 10.46 7.16
CA THR A 136 14.40 10.01 5.82
C THR A 136 13.04 10.59 5.47
N VAL A 137 12.89 11.09 4.24
CA VAL A 137 11.57 11.49 3.72
C VAL A 137 10.97 10.32 2.96
N LEU A 138 9.71 10.03 3.25
CA LEU A 138 8.84 9.24 2.39
C LEU A 138 7.87 10.18 1.67
N GLU A 139 7.73 10.02 0.36
CA GLU A 139 6.72 10.70 -0.46
C GLU A 139 5.97 9.65 -1.25
N SER A 140 4.65 9.72 -1.25
CA SER A 140 3.81 8.80 -2.03
C SER A 140 2.86 9.56 -2.94
N TYR A 141 2.57 8.95 -4.07
CA TYR A 141 1.43 9.28 -4.89
C TYR A 141 0.79 8.01 -5.40
N VAL A 142 -0.52 7.92 -5.29
CA VAL A 142 -1.31 6.80 -5.77
C VAL A 142 -2.52 7.33 -6.50
N ARG A 143 -2.84 6.72 -7.63
CA ARG A 143 -4.06 6.98 -8.38
C ARG A 143 -4.71 5.67 -8.76
N PHE A 144 -6.01 5.56 -8.50
CA PHE A 144 -6.82 4.48 -9.07
C PHE A 144 -8.03 5.00 -9.85
N ILE A 145 -8.46 4.21 -10.83
CA ILE A 145 -9.63 4.47 -11.67
C ILE A 145 -10.59 3.28 -11.51
N PRO A 146 -11.74 3.47 -10.85
CA PRO A 146 -12.76 2.43 -10.79
C PRO A 146 -13.51 2.32 -12.11
N MET A 147 -13.79 1.09 -12.54
CA MET A 147 -14.48 0.78 -13.78
C MET A 147 -15.33 -0.48 -13.62
N SER A 148 -16.40 -0.56 -14.41
CA SER A 148 -17.20 -1.77 -14.58
C SER A 148 -16.88 -2.39 -15.93
N ILE A 149 -16.67 -3.71 -15.94
CA ILE A 149 -16.43 -4.49 -17.16
C ILE A 149 -17.58 -5.48 -17.33
N GLY A 150 -18.15 -5.55 -18.53
CA GLY A 150 -19.20 -6.51 -18.87
C GLY A 150 -20.63 -5.96 -18.75
N ALA A 151 -21.62 -6.86 -18.82
CA ALA A 151 -23.04 -6.52 -18.79
C ALA A 151 -23.53 -6.02 -17.41
N THR A 152 -22.71 -6.20 -16.38
CA THR A 152 -22.84 -5.64 -15.03
C THR A 152 -22.38 -4.18 -14.99
N ALA A 153 -22.80 -3.37 -15.97
CA ALA A 153 -22.78 -1.92 -15.84
C ALA A 153 -23.85 -1.56 -14.78
N GLY A 154 -23.53 -1.80 -13.51
CA GLY A 154 -24.39 -1.43 -12.41
C GLY A 154 -24.53 0.08 -12.32
N THR A 155 -25.34 0.51 -11.36
CA THR A 155 -25.61 1.94 -11.20
C THR A 155 -24.35 2.67 -10.74
N ARG A 156 -24.30 3.99 -10.94
CA ARG A 156 -23.22 4.83 -10.38
C ARG A 156 -23.03 4.62 -8.87
N VAL A 157 -24.10 4.27 -8.15
CA VAL A 157 -24.09 3.96 -6.71
C VAL A 157 -23.21 2.76 -6.40
N ASP A 158 -23.22 1.74 -7.25
CA ASP A 158 -22.47 0.49 -7.04
C ASP A 158 -20.98 0.71 -7.32
N THR A 159 -20.66 1.50 -8.35
CA THR A 159 -19.26 1.91 -8.63
C THR A 159 -18.70 2.79 -7.50
N ASP A 160 -19.53 3.68 -6.94
CA ASP A 160 -19.17 4.49 -5.78
C ASP A 160 -18.95 3.65 -4.53
N ARG A 161 -19.77 2.61 -4.33
CA ARG A 161 -19.58 1.66 -3.23
C ARG A 161 -18.26 0.94 -3.37
N PHE A 162 -17.98 0.37 -4.55
CA PHE A 162 -16.73 -0.33 -4.83
C PHE A 162 -15.50 0.57 -4.62
N ALA A 163 -15.50 1.80 -5.16
CA ALA A 163 -14.40 2.75 -4.97
C ALA A 163 -14.15 3.09 -3.49
N LYS A 164 -15.19 3.15 -2.66
CA LYS A 164 -15.04 3.34 -1.20
C LYS A 164 -14.40 2.14 -0.52
N VAL A 165 -14.75 0.92 -0.91
CA VAL A 165 -14.12 -0.30 -0.40
C VAL A 165 -12.63 -0.28 -0.72
N VAL A 166 -12.27 -0.04 -1.99
CA VAL A 166 -10.86 0.04 -2.42
C VAL A 166 -10.10 1.14 -1.69
N ALA A 167 -10.70 2.33 -1.54
CA ALA A 167 -10.10 3.42 -0.79
C ALA A 167 -9.81 3.05 0.68
N LYS A 168 -10.77 2.38 1.34
CA LYS A 168 -10.62 1.94 2.73
C LYS A 168 -9.55 0.86 2.87
N THR A 169 -9.54 -0.12 1.97
CA THR A 169 -8.51 -1.16 1.93
C THR A 169 -7.12 -0.58 1.80
N GLY A 170 -6.90 0.35 0.87
CA GLY A 170 -5.60 0.99 0.71
C GLY A 170 -5.18 1.83 1.94
N GLU A 171 -6.15 2.38 2.69
CA GLU A 171 -5.87 3.10 3.95
C GLU A 171 -5.36 2.12 5.01
N GLU A 172 -6.02 0.97 5.16
CA GLU A 172 -5.64 -0.10 6.09
C GLU A 172 -4.27 -0.71 5.73
N GLU A 173 -3.99 -0.94 4.45
CA GLU A 173 -2.69 -1.45 3.97
C GLU A 173 -1.54 -0.49 4.25
N VAL A 174 -1.72 0.82 4.00
CA VAL A 174 -0.70 1.84 4.29
C VAL A 174 -0.49 1.98 5.79
N ASP A 175 -1.55 1.93 6.58
CA ASP A 175 -1.46 1.95 8.04
C ASP A 175 -0.68 0.76 8.59
N GLU A 176 -0.91 -0.45 8.05
CA GLU A 176 -0.19 -1.65 8.45
C GLU A 176 1.27 -1.62 7.99
N MET A 177 1.55 -1.18 6.76
CA MET A 177 2.92 -0.96 6.27
C MET A 177 3.68 -0.02 7.20
N MET A 178 3.09 1.09 7.63
CA MET A 178 3.74 2.04 8.54
C MET A 178 3.93 1.47 9.95
N ARG A 179 3.06 0.57 10.42
CA ARG A 179 3.24 -0.16 11.69
C ARG A 179 4.38 -1.17 11.61
N MET A 180 4.44 -1.95 10.54
CA MET A 180 5.52 -2.91 10.31
C MET A 180 6.88 -2.21 10.17
N LEU A 181 6.92 -1.09 9.44
CA LEU A 181 8.12 -0.27 9.32
C LEU A 181 8.62 0.20 10.69
N GLU A 182 7.72 0.73 11.52
CA GLU A 182 8.06 1.17 12.88
C GLU A 182 8.64 0.02 13.71
N LYS A 183 8.04 -1.16 13.65
CA LYS A 183 8.52 -2.35 14.35
C LYS A 183 9.92 -2.77 13.89
N MET A 184 10.16 -2.82 12.58
CA MET A 184 11.45 -3.18 11.99
C MET A 184 12.56 -2.19 12.37
N LEU A 185 12.24 -0.90 12.45
CA LEU A 185 13.21 0.14 12.81
C LEU A 185 13.49 0.22 14.31
N LEU A 186 12.55 -0.21 15.16
CA LEU A 186 12.71 -0.26 16.61
C LEU A 186 13.38 -1.53 17.12
N GLY A 187 13.49 -2.57 16.28
CA GLY A 187 14.11 -3.85 16.66
C GLY A 187 13.27 -4.69 17.62
N ASP A 188 11.93 -4.52 17.60
CA ASP A 188 11.02 -5.36 18.39
C ASP A 188 10.89 -6.74 17.72
N ASP A 189 11.90 -7.59 17.91
CA ASP A 189 12.01 -8.99 17.47
C ASP A 189 11.05 -9.95 18.22
N GLN A 190 9.76 -9.59 18.27
CA GLN A 190 8.68 -10.57 18.47
C GLN A 190 7.52 -10.19 17.54
N LEU A 191 7.60 -10.61 16.28
CA LEU A 191 6.41 -10.88 15.47
C LEU A 191 5.65 -12.00 16.18
N ASP A 192 4.75 -11.63 17.10
CA ASP A 192 3.86 -12.56 17.78
C ASP A 192 2.96 -13.22 16.71
N PRO A 193 3.14 -14.52 16.41
CA PRO A 193 2.43 -15.19 15.32
C PRO A 193 0.93 -15.40 15.63
N ASN A 194 0.44 -14.92 16.79
CA ASN A 194 -0.94 -15.09 17.24
C ASN A 194 -1.82 -13.84 17.13
N ALA A 195 -1.36 -12.76 16.48
CA ALA A 195 -2.18 -11.54 16.35
C ALA A 195 -3.40 -11.69 15.40
N CYS A 196 -3.44 -12.73 14.55
CA CYS A 196 -4.61 -13.06 13.73
C CYS A 196 -5.12 -14.49 14.02
N SER A 197 -5.45 -14.77 15.28
CA SER A 197 -6.38 -15.84 15.65
C SER A 197 -7.36 -15.38 16.73
N ALA A 198 -7.85 -14.14 16.61
CA ALA A 198 -8.93 -13.65 17.45
C ALA A 198 -10.00 -12.99 16.57
N SER A 199 -11.12 -13.72 16.47
CA SER A 199 -12.46 -13.37 15.96
C SER A 199 -12.61 -13.01 14.48
#